data_AF-A0A8B8GSE2-F1
#
_entry.id   AF-A0A8B8GSE2-F1
#
_cell.length_a   1.000
_cell.length_b   1.000
_cell.length_c   1.000
_cell.angle_alpha   90.00
_cell.angle_beta   90.00
_cell.angle_gamma   90.00
#
_symmetry.space_group_name_H-M   'P 1'
#
loop_
_entity.id
_entity.type
_entity.pdbx_description
1 polymer ?
#
loop_
_entity_poly.entity_id
_entity_poly.type
_entity_poly.pdbx_seq_one_letter_code
_entity_poly.pdbx_strand_id
1 'polypeptide(L)'
;MFKTLAPGIPLPPEPVITRWGTWLDAVNYYCENFSYVKKVVLELNHDDSTNIKEAKKLMSKSSLEANLIYIKSNFSFIPSEIKKLEASGVLLSETINTIKKIETSLSLAPNVIGETISNKLNNVLMKNNGFKVLKNISAILDGENTSRDGIPEDLTLNDMVHFKYAPVTSVDVERSFSSYKNILSDRRRSFLFENLKNHLIVQCNNMCTE
;
A
#
# COMPACT_ATOMS: atom_id res chain seq x y z
N MET A 1 -9.82 30.37 5.54
CA MET A 1 -9.14 30.23 6.85
C MET A 1 -7.81 29.52 6.74
N PHE A 2 -7.74 28.20 6.43
CA PHE A 2 -6.46 27.47 6.38
C PHE A 2 -5.41 28.09 5.44
N LYS A 3 -5.76 28.32 4.16
CA LYS A 3 -4.86 28.97 3.17
C LYS A 3 -4.43 30.40 3.55
N THR A 4 -5.19 31.07 4.42
CA THR A 4 -4.87 32.40 4.93
C THR A 4 -3.82 32.33 6.04
N LEU A 5 -3.91 31.32 6.91
CA LEU A 5 -3.01 31.11 8.03
C LEU A 5 -1.72 30.38 7.65
N ALA A 6 -1.75 29.60 6.57
CA ALA A 6 -0.63 28.82 6.06
C ALA A 6 -0.55 28.95 4.53
N PRO A 7 -0.15 30.12 4.00
CA PRO A 7 -0.03 30.31 2.56
C PRO A 7 1.06 29.39 2.00
N GLY A 8 0.75 28.71 0.89
CA GLY A 8 1.68 27.78 0.23
C GLY A 8 1.66 26.34 0.78
N ILE A 9 1.00 26.08 1.91
CA ILE A 9 0.83 24.71 2.43
C ILE A 9 -0.42 24.09 1.76
N PRO A 10 -0.34 22.86 1.20
CA PRO A 10 -1.51 22.19 0.67
C PRO A 10 -2.57 21.96 1.75
N LEU A 11 -3.82 21.76 1.37
CA LEU A 11 -4.85 21.41 2.35
C LEU A 11 -4.56 20.03 2.96
N PRO A 12 -5.03 19.76 4.20
CA PRO A 12 -4.90 18.45 4.79
C PRO A 12 -5.43 17.36 3.85
N PRO A 13 -4.69 16.24 3.69
CA PRO A 13 -5.11 15.17 2.80
C PRO A 13 -6.35 14.47 3.38
N GLU A 14 -7.15 13.89 2.49
CA GLU A 14 -8.29 13.05 2.85
C GLU A 14 -7.83 11.58 2.82
N PRO A 15 -7.52 10.97 3.99
CA PRO A 15 -7.05 9.61 4.02
C PRO A 15 -8.18 8.64 3.64
N VAL A 16 -7.88 7.69 2.76
CA VAL A 16 -8.80 6.61 2.41
C VAL A 16 -8.69 5.53 3.48
N ILE A 17 -9.78 5.30 4.21
CA ILE A 17 -9.82 4.39 5.37
C ILE A 17 -9.33 2.97 5.02
N THR A 18 -9.60 2.51 3.79
CA THR A 18 -9.19 1.18 3.32
C THR A 18 -7.74 1.13 2.82
N ARG A 19 -7.06 2.26 2.63
CA ARG A 19 -5.67 2.35 2.12
C ARG A 19 -4.75 2.95 3.17
N TRP A 20 -4.15 2.09 3.99
CA TRP A 20 -3.29 2.46 5.12
C TRP A 20 -2.13 3.39 4.75
N GLY A 21 -1.59 3.30 3.52
CA GLY A 21 -0.57 4.23 3.03
C GLY A 21 -1.03 5.68 3.05
N THR A 22 -2.27 5.95 2.63
CA THR A 22 -2.84 7.32 2.63
C THR A 22 -3.08 7.85 4.04
N TRP A 23 -3.36 6.97 5.01
CA TRP A 23 -3.48 7.33 6.41
C TRP A 23 -2.12 7.73 7.01
N LEU A 24 -1.06 6.98 6.71
CA LEU A 24 0.30 7.34 7.12
C LEU A 24 0.80 8.63 6.45
N ASP A 25 0.49 8.84 5.17
CA ASP A 25 0.77 10.12 4.48
C ASP A 25 0.04 11.29 5.17
N ALA A 26 -1.20 11.08 5.63
CA ALA A 26 -1.92 12.07 6.41
C ALA A 26 -1.24 12.34 7.77
N VAL A 27 -0.78 11.30 8.47
CA VAL A 27 -0.01 11.47 9.72
C VAL A 27 1.26 12.28 9.47
N ASN A 28 1.99 12.01 8.40
CA ASN A 28 3.18 12.76 8.01
C ASN A 28 2.85 14.25 7.82
N TYR A 29 1.79 14.54 7.05
CA TYR A 29 1.30 15.90 6.84
C TYR A 29 0.93 16.60 8.16
N TYR A 30 0.16 15.91 9.03
CA TYR A 30 -0.27 16.49 10.30
C TYR A 30 0.90 16.74 11.23
N CYS A 31 1.91 15.87 11.24
CA CYS A 31 3.11 16.08 12.05
C CYS A 31 3.94 17.28 11.56
N GLU A 32 3.98 17.56 10.26
CA GLU A 32 4.72 18.70 9.67
C GLU A 32 4.00 20.03 9.88
N ASN A 33 2.66 20.00 9.78
CA ASN A 33 1.83 21.19 9.75
C ASN A 33 0.98 21.35 11.01
N PHE A 34 1.36 20.66 12.10
CA PHE A 34 0.52 20.50 13.29
C PHE A 34 0.10 21.84 13.90
N SER A 35 1.04 22.78 14.02
CA SER A 35 0.79 24.11 14.60
C SER A 35 -0.27 24.89 13.83
N TYR A 36 -0.19 24.90 12.50
CA TYR A 36 -1.17 25.55 11.62
C TYR A 36 -2.54 24.87 11.70
N VAL A 37 -2.57 23.54 11.63
CA VAL A 37 -3.80 22.76 11.74
C VAL A 37 -4.47 23.00 13.09
N LYS A 38 -3.71 22.95 14.19
CA LYS A 38 -4.20 23.18 15.55
C LYS A 38 -4.79 24.58 15.69
N LYS A 39 -4.11 25.61 15.18
CA LYS A 39 -4.60 26.99 15.18
C LYS A 39 -5.95 27.11 14.45
N VAL A 40 -6.04 26.55 13.25
CA VAL A 40 -7.27 26.55 12.44
C VAL A 40 -8.41 25.86 13.19
N VAL A 41 -8.18 24.67 13.74
CA VAL A 41 -9.22 23.92 14.47
C VAL A 41 -9.69 24.67 15.71
N LEU A 42 -8.80 25.37 16.41
CA LEU A 42 -9.15 26.15 17.60
C LEU A 42 -9.93 27.43 17.28
N GLU A 43 -9.72 28.03 16.10
CA GLU A 43 -10.46 29.21 15.61
C GLU A 43 -11.89 28.91 15.14
N LEU A 44 -12.20 27.66 14.75
CA LEU A 44 -13.56 27.28 14.33
C LEU A 44 -14.57 27.49 15.46
N ASN A 45 -15.79 27.95 15.14
CA ASN A 45 -16.82 28.10 16.16
C ASN A 45 -17.28 26.71 16.64
N HIS A 46 -17.21 26.50 17.95
CA HIS A 46 -17.55 25.22 18.55
C HIS A 46 -19.05 24.87 18.42
N ASP A 47 -19.93 25.86 18.27
CA ASP A 47 -21.38 25.64 18.17
C ASP A 47 -21.86 25.26 16.77
N ASP A 48 -21.00 25.39 15.76
CA ASP A 48 -21.35 25.06 14.38
C ASP A 48 -21.52 23.55 14.18
N SER A 49 -20.84 22.71 14.99
CA SER A 49 -20.95 21.24 14.91
C SER A 49 -20.36 20.51 16.12
N THR A 50 -20.95 19.37 16.47
CA THR A 50 -20.39 18.41 17.44
C THR A 50 -19.00 17.91 17.05
N ASN A 51 -18.72 17.77 15.74
CA ASN A 51 -17.41 17.35 15.24
C ASN A 51 -16.31 18.37 15.56
N ILE A 52 -16.64 19.66 15.57
CA ILE A 52 -15.69 20.73 15.93
C ILE A 52 -15.37 20.65 17.43
N LYS A 53 -16.37 20.40 18.28
CA LYS A 53 -16.18 20.22 19.73
C LYS A 53 -15.20 19.06 20.00
N GLU A 54 -15.40 17.92 19.36
CA GLU A 54 -14.50 16.76 19.49
C GLU A 54 -13.10 17.02 18.92
N ALA A 55 -12.99 17.67 17.74
CA ALA A 55 -11.70 18.00 17.14
C ALA A 55 -10.87 18.92 18.06
N LYS A 56 -11.49 19.94 18.68
CA LYS A 56 -10.80 20.80 19.66
C LYS A 56 -10.32 20.01 20.87
N LYS A 57 -11.17 19.12 21.41
CA LYS A 57 -10.80 18.25 22.53
C LYS A 57 -9.61 17.35 22.19
N LEU A 58 -9.55 16.81 20.97
CA LEU A 58 -8.40 16.02 20.50
C LEU A 58 -7.13 16.88 20.39
N MET A 59 -7.24 18.10 19.85
CA MET A 59 -6.11 19.04 19.71
C MET A 59 -5.53 19.50 21.06
N SER A 60 -6.31 19.42 22.14
CA SER A 60 -5.84 19.73 23.51
C SER A 60 -5.12 18.56 24.19
N LYS A 61 -5.12 17.35 23.64
CA LYS A 61 -4.42 16.20 24.23
C LYS A 61 -2.92 16.30 24.00
N SER A 62 -2.15 16.36 25.09
CA SER A 62 -0.68 16.34 25.04
C SER A 62 -0.11 15.08 24.38
N SER A 63 -0.82 13.96 24.47
CA SER A 63 -0.42 12.70 23.84
C SER A 63 -0.48 12.71 22.31
N LEU A 64 -1.27 13.61 21.70
CA LEU A 64 -1.43 13.63 20.24
C LEU A 64 -0.12 13.98 19.53
N GLU A 65 0.58 15.01 20.02
CA GLU A 65 1.88 15.43 19.46
C GLU A 65 2.92 14.32 19.60
N ALA A 66 3.02 13.69 20.78
CA ALA A 66 3.92 12.56 21.00
C ALA A 66 3.61 11.36 20.09
N ASN A 67 2.33 11.05 19.88
CA ASN A 67 1.90 9.98 19.00
C ASN A 67 2.23 10.26 17.53
N LEU A 68 2.01 11.50 17.06
CA LEU A 68 2.36 11.90 15.69
C LEU A 68 3.87 11.77 15.45
N ILE A 69 4.69 12.22 16.40
CA ILE A 69 6.15 12.11 16.33
C ILE A 69 6.57 10.64 16.28
N TYR A 70 6.01 9.79 17.15
CA TYR A 70 6.32 8.37 17.17
C TYR A 70 5.94 7.68 15.86
N ILE A 71 4.73 7.91 15.34
CA ILE A 71 4.27 7.26 14.12
C ILE A 71 5.11 7.72 12.92
N LYS A 72 5.34 9.04 12.78
CA LYS A 72 6.16 9.57 11.69
C LYS A 72 7.59 9.03 11.73
N SER A 73 8.21 9.01 12.91
CA SER A 73 9.62 8.58 13.03
C SER A 73 9.81 7.11 12.68
N ASN A 74 8.83 6.25 12.99
CA ASN A 74 8.99 4.80 12.86
C ASN A 74 8.30 4.18 11.63
N PHE A 75 7.28 4.84 11.05
CA PHE A 75 6.44 4.21 10.02
C PHE A 75 6.24 5.07 8.76
N SER A 76 6.85 6.26 8.68
CA SER A 76 6.71 7.16 7.52
C SER A 76 7.28 6.61 6.21
N PHE A 77 8.16 5.60 6.27
CA PHE A 77 8.72 4.95 5.08
C PHE A 77 7.73 4.01 4.38
N ILE A 78 6.75 3.46 5.12
CA ILE A 78 5.84 2.41 4.63
C ILE A 78 5.09 2.82 3.35
N PRO A 79 4.51 4.03 3.23
CA PRO A 79 3.82 4.44 2.00
C PRO A 79 4.71 4.38 0.76
N SER A 80 5.99 4.73 0.90
CA SER A 80 6.94 4.69 -0.21
C SER A 80 7.28 3.25 -0.63
N GLU A 81 7.39 2.34 0.33
CA GLU A 81 7.67 0.93 0.05
C GLU A 81 6.43 0.22 -0.53
N ILE A 82 5.22 0.55 -0.06
CA ILE A 82 3.97 0.07 -0.67
C ILE A 82 3.93 0.46 -2.15
N LYS A 83 4.21 1.73 -2.49
CA LYS A 83 4.23 2.18 -3.90
C LYS A 83 5.21 1.39 -4.76
N LYS A 84 6.37 1.00 -4.21
CA LYS A 84 7.34 0.14 -4.92
C LYS A 84 6.80 -1.28 -5.13
N LEU A 85 6.09 -1.84 -4.15
CA LEU A 85 5.46 -3.16 -4.25
C LEU A 85 4.22 -3.20 -5.17
N GLU A 86 3.62 -2.04 -5.43
CA GLU A 86 2.49 -1.86 -6.36
C GLU A 86 2.94 -1.53 -7.80
N ALA A 87 4.24 -1.33 -8.02
CA ALA A 87 4.82 -1.06 -9.33
C ALA A 87 4.90 -2.34 -10.17
N SER A 88 4.62 -2.21 -11.47
CA SER A 88 4.71 -3.28 -12.45
C SER A 88 6.14 -3.39 -13.02
N GLY A 89 6.48 -4.56 -13.59
CA GLY A 89 7.74 -4.75 -14.30
C GLY A 89 9.01 -4.82 -13.42
N VAL A 90 8.85 -4.89 -12.10
CA VAL A 90 9.95 -5.03 -11.14
C VAL A 90 10.35 -6.51 -11.03
N LEU A 91 11.64 -6.79 -10.80
CA LEU A 91 12.11 -8.15 -10.59
C LEU A 91 11.51 -8.74 -9.30
N LEU A 92 11.19 -10.04 -9.33
CA LEU A 92 10.67 -10.74 -8.16
C LEU A 92 11.66 -10.67 -6.98
N SER A 93 12.96 -10.78 -7.25
CA SER A 93 14.02 -10.71 -6.25
C SER A 93 14.13 -9.33 -5.60
N GLU A 94 14.02 -8.26 -6.38
CA GLU A 94 13.96 -6.88 -5.88
C GLU A 94 12.73 -6.65 -4.99
N THR A 95 11.58 -7.20 -5.38
CA THR A 95 10.34 -7.11 -4.62
C THR A 95 10.46 -7.84 -3.27
N ILE A 96 11.02 -9.05 -3.26
CA ILE A 96 11.30 -9.81 -2.03
C ILE A 96 12.29 -9.05 -1.14
N ASN A 97 13.32 -8.44 -1.71
CA ASN A 97 14.29 -7.65 -0.96
C ASN A 97 13.66 -6.39 -0.34
N THR A 98 12.71 -5.76 -1.03
CA THR A 98 11.89 -4.67 -0.48
C THR A 98 11.11 -5.14 0.76
N ILE A 99 10.47 -6.32 0.70
CA ILE A 99 9.75 -6.88 1.86
C ILE A 99 10.72 -7.15 3.02
N LYS A 100 11.91 -7.74 2.76
CA LYS A 100 12.93 -7.97 3.79
C LYS A 100 13.40 -6.66 4.45
N LYS A 101 13.53 -5.58 3.69
CA LYS A 101 13.86 -4.23 4.22
C LYS A 101 12.76 -3.72 5.13
N ILE A 102 11.50 -3.91 4.77
CA ILE A 102 10.35 -3.54 5.62
C ILE A 102 10.36 -4.36 6.92
N GLU A 103 10.55 -5.69 6.83
CA GLU A 103 10.65 -6.58 8.01
C GLU A 103 11.74 -6.09 8.98
N THR A 104 12.92 -5.76 8.44
CA THR A 104 14.06 -5.26 9.23
C THR A 104 13.79 -3.89 9.83
N SER A 105 13.15 -2.98 9.08
CA SER A 105 12.86 -1.63 9.58
C SER A 105 11.79 -1.64 10.68
N LEU A 106 10.80 -2.53 10.56
CA LEU A 106 9.74 -2.68 11.57
C LEU A 106 10.22 -3.39 12.84
N SER A 107 11.20 -4.28 12.75
CA SER A 107 11.77 -4.92 13.94
C SER A 107 12.57 -3.96 14.82
N LEU A 108 13.03 -2.84 14.24
CA LEU A 108 13.71 -1.77 14.98
C LEU A 108 12.74 -0.79 15.68
N ALA A 109 11.44 -0.84 15.37
CA ALA A 109 10.46 0.05 15.98
C ALA A 109 10.37 -0.24 17.49
N PRO A 110 10.68 0.74 18.36
CA PRO A 110 10.70 0.52 19.79
C PRO A 110 9.28 0.45 20.35
N ASN A 111 9.13 -0.13 21.55
CA ASN A 111 7.89 -0.30 22.33
C ASN A 111 6.96 -1.44 21.88
N VAL A 112 5.94 -1.69 22.71
CA VAL A 112 4.93 -2.76 22.53
C VAL A 112 4.11 -2.58 21.24
N ILE A 113 3.87 -1.35 20.80
CA ILE A 113 3.15 -1.05 19.56
C ILE A 113 4.00 -1.44 18.36
N GLY A 114 5.28 -1.06 18.34
CA GLY A 114 6.24 -1.46 17.31
C GLY A 114 6.36 -2.98 17.22
N GLU A 115 6.52 -3.64 18.37
CA GLU A 115 6.56 -5.10 18.46
C GLU A 115 5.27 -5.75 17.92
N THR A 116 4.10 -5.20 18.27
CA THR A 116 2.80 -5.72 17.79
C THR A 116 2.69 -5.63 16.27
N ILE A 117 3.13 -4.52 15.67
CA ILE A 117 3.10 -4.32 14.21
C ILE A 117 4.08 -5.27 13.52
N SER A 118 5.30 -5.38 14.02
CA SER A 118 6.33 -6.30 13.50
C SER A 118 5.84 -7.76 13.56
N ASN A 119 5.31 -8.18 14.71
CA ASN A 119 4.74 -9.51 14.89
C ASN A 119 3.55 -9.76 13.97
N LYS A 120 2.71 -8.75 13.72
CA LYS A 120 1.60 -8.86 12.77
C LYS A 120 2.11 -9.12 11.35
N LEU A 121 3.14 -8.40 10.90
CA LEU A 121 3.75 -8.63 9.58
C LEU A 121 4.32 -10.05 9.49
N ASN A 122 5.15 -10.45 10.45
CA ASN A 122 5.76 -11.77 10.49
C ASN A 122 4.71 -12.89 10.44
N ASN A 123 3.63 -12.74 11.21
CA ASN A 123 2.52 -13.70 11.21
C ASN A 123 1.80 -13.79 9.86
N VAL A 124 1.61 -12.67 9.16
CA VAL A 124 0.99 -12.66 7.83
C VAL A 124 1.90 -13.36 6.80
N LEU A 125 3.20 -13.03 6.79
CA LEU A 125 4.15 -13.63 5.87
C LEU A 125 4.35 -15.13 6.14
N MET A 126 4.39 -15.54 7.41
CA MET A 126 4.52 -16.94 7.80
C MET A 126 3.33 -17.82 7.40
N LYS A 127 2.12 -17.26 7.45
CA LYS A 127 0.88 -17.96 7.04
C LYS A 127 0.69 -18.00 5.52
N ASN A 128 1.35 -17.10 4.78
CA ASN A 128 1.27 -17.07 3.34
C ASN A 128 2.21 -18.10 2.70
N ASN A 129 1.70 -19.30 2.43
CA ASN A 129 2.49 -20.34 1.76
C ASN A 129 2.92 -19.94 0.35
N GLY A 130 2.07 -19.21 -0.39
CA GLY A 130 2.39 -18.72 -1.73
C GLY A 130 3.62 -17.80 -1.74
N PHE A 131 3.75 -16.95 -0.73
CA PHE A 131 4.95 -16.11 -0.59
C PHE A 131 6.23 -16.93 -0.32
N LYS A 132 6.14 -18.04 0.41
CA LYS A 132 7.28 -18.97 0.60
C LYS A 132 7.68 -19.63 -0.72
N VAL A 133 6.71 -20.08 -1.51
CA VAL A 133 6.96 -20.63 -2.85
C VAL A 133 7.62 -19.59 -3.74
N LEU A 134 7.14 -18.34 -3.76
CA LEU A 134 7.74 -17.24 -4.51
C LEU A 134 9.19 -16.96 -4.08
N LYS A 135 9.50 -16.99 -2.78
CA LYS A 135 10.88 -16.87 -2.28
C LYS A 135 11.78 -17.97 -2.84
N ASN A 136 11.32 -19.23 -2.84
CA ASN A 136 12.08 -20.35 -3.38
C ASN A 136 12.30 -20.24 -4.89
N ILE A 137 11.25 -19.87 -5.64
CA ILE A 137 11.35 -19.64 -7.09
C ILE A 137 12.36 -18.52 -7.38
N SER A 138 12.28 -17.39 -6.66
CA SER A 138 13.23 -16.28 -6.82
C SER A 138 14.67 -16.72 -6.57
N ALA A 139 14.93 -17.49 -5.51
CA ALA A 139 16.26 -17.98 -5.20
C ALA A 139 16.82 -18.90 -6.30
N ILE A 140 15.98 -19.69 -6.97
CA ILE A 140 16.41 -20.49 -8.13
C ILE A 140 16.69 -19.61 -9.35
N LEU A 141 15.84 -18.61 -9.60
CA LEU A 141 16.01 -17.68 -10.73
C LEU A 141 17.29 -16.84 -10.61
N ASP A 142 17.70 -16.49 -9.39
CA ASP A 142 18.95 -15.78 -9.09
C ASP A 142 20.16 -16.73 -8.99
N GLY A 143 19.95 -18.05 -9.04
CA GLY A 143 21.00 -19.07 -8.96
C GLY A 143 21.52 -19.36 -7.54
N GLU A 144 20.83 -18.88 -6.50
CA GLU A 144 21.17 -19.14 -5.10
C GLU A 144 20.80 -20.56 -4.66
N ASN A 145 19.72 -21.12 -5.21
CA ASN A 145 19.24 -22.47 -4.92
C ASN A 145 19.32 -23.38 -6.14
N THR A 146 19.74 -24.63 -5.93
CA THR A 146 19.84 -25.66 -6.99
C THR A 146 18.73 -26.72 -6.90
N SER A 147 17.93 -26.72 -5.84
CA SER A 147 16.83 -27.67 -5.62
C SER A 147 15.47 -27.00 -5.83
N ARG A 148 14.49 -27.78 -6.28
CA ARG A 148 13.08 -27.37 -6.42
C ARG A 148 12.25 -27.65 -5.16
N ASP A 149 12.90 -27.92 -4.03
CA ASP A 149 12.21 -28.22 -2.77
C ASP A 149 11.27 -27.10 -2.34
N GLY A 150 10.04 -27.47 -1.97
CA GLY A 150 9.00 -26.52 -1.56
C GLY A 150 8.32 -25.78 -2.71
N ILE A 151 8.54 -26.18 -3.96
CA ILE A 151 7.79 -25.71 -5.13
C ILE A 151 6.75 -26.78 -5.52
N PRO A 152 5.50 -26.40 -5.84
CA PRO A 152 4.48 -27.34 -6.31
C PRO A 152 4.92 -28.12 -7.56
N GLU A 153 4.60 -29.42 -7.59
CA GLU A 153 5.00 -30.33 -8.69
C GLU A 153 4.31 -30.01 -10.02
N ASP A 154 3.15 -29.37 -9.98
CA ASP A 154 2.37 -28.93 -11.14
C ASP A 154 3.00 -27.73 -11.87
N LEU A 155 3.93 -27.02 -11.22
CA LEU A 155 4.66 -25.91 -11.83
C LEU A 155 5.74 -26.47 -12.76
N THR A 156 5.67 -26.18 -14.07
CA THR A 156 6.72 -26.64 -15.00
C THR A 156 7.96 -25.75 -14.93
N LEU A 157 9.08 -26.22 -15.50
CA LEU A 157 10.29 -25.40 -15.63
C LEU A 157 10.04 -24.13 -16.43
N ASN A 158 9.22 -24.22 -17.49
CA ASN A 158 8.90 -23.08 -18.33
C ASN A 158 8.04 -22.07 -17.56
N ASP A 159 7.10 -22.54 -16.75
CA ASP A 159 6.28 -21.65 -15.90
C ASP A 159 7.15 -20.83 -14.96
N MET A 160 8.15 -21.46 -14.31
CA MET A 160 9.08 -20.79 -13.38
C MET A 160 9.83 -19.61 -14.02
N VAL A 161 10.20 -19.71 -15.30
CA VAL A 161 10.89 -18.61 -16.00
C VAL A 161 10.02 -17.35 -16.06
N HIS A 162 8.70 -17.52 -16.18
CA HIS A 162 7.74 -16.40 -16.23
C HIS A 162 7.58 -15.69 -14.88
N PHE A 163 8.05 -16.28 -13.77
CA PHE A 163 8.00 -15.64 -12.45
C PHE A 163 9.06 -14.55 -12.26
N LYS A 164 9.98 -14.34 -13.20
CA LYS A 164 11.05 -13.34 -13.11
C LYS A 164 10.54 -11.93 -12.76
N TYR A 165 9.35 -11.58 -13.27
CA TYR A 165 8.68 -10.30 -13.01
C TYR A 165 7.30 -10.50 -12.38
N ALA A 166 7.08 -11.63 -11.69
CA ALA A 166 5.79 -11.90 -11.07
C ALA A 166 5.52 -10.89 -9.93
N PRO A 167 4.34 -10.24 -9.92
CA PRO A 167 3.97 -9.35 -8.84
C PRO A 167 3.71 -10.15 -7.56
N VAL A 168 4.16 -9.61 -6.42
CA VAL A 168 3.92 -10.20 -5.09
C VAL A 168 2.62 -9.67 -4.47
N THR A 169 2.08 -8.58 -5.01
CA THR A 169 0.83 -7.95 -4.55
C THR A 169 -0.33 -8.29 -5.49
N SER A 170 -1.56 -8.21 -4.99
CA SER A 170 -2.78 -8.45 -5.77
C SER A 170 -3.24 -7.25 -6.60
N VAL A 171 -2.42 -6.20 -6.70
CA VAL A 171 -2.82 -4.93 -7.33
C VAL A 171 -3.15 -5.13 -8.81
N ASP A 172 -2.34 -5.92 -9.52
CA ASP A 172 -2.59 -6.22 -10.94
C ASP A 172 -3.84 -7.08 -11.14
N VAL A 173 -4.14 -7.96 -10.18
CA VAL A 173 -5.39 -8.74 -10.18
C VAL A 173 -6.59 -7.82 -9.96
N GLU A 174 -6.52 -6.87 -9.04
CA GLU A 174 -7.57 -5.87 -8.80
C GLU A 174 -7.78 -4.94 -10.00
N ARG A 175 -6.70 -4.48 -10.65
CA ARG A 175 -6.75 -3.72 -11.90
C ARG A 175 -7.44 -4.54 -13.00
N SER A 176 -7.06 -5.81 -13.14
CA SER A 176 -7.68 -6.74 -14.10
C SER A 176 -9.18 -6.93 -13.83
N PHE A 177 -9.58 -7.15 -12.59
CA PHE A 177 -11.00 -7.26 -12.23
C PHE A 177 -11.78 -5.97 -12.47
N SER A 178 -11.19 -4.81 -12.20
CA SER A 178 -11.80 -3.52 -12.51
C SER A 178 -12.02 -3.36 -14.02
N SER A 179 -11.01 -3.71 -14.82
CA SER A 179 -11.09 -3.76 -16.27
C SER A 179 -12.21 -4.69 -16.74
N TYR A 180 -12.23 -5.94 -16.27
CA TYR A 180 -13.27 -6.91 -16.61
C TYR A 180 -14.67 -6.46 -16.20
N LYS A 181 -14.83 -5.85 -15.02
CA LYS A 181 -16.11 -5.27 -14.58
C LYS A 181 -16.61 -4.20 -15.56
N ASN A 182 -15.71 -3.38 -16.11
CA ASN A 182 -16.08 -2.39 -17.12
C ASN A 182 -16.50 -3.05 -18.44
N ILE A 183 -15.81 -4.12 -18.86
CA ILE A 183 -16.19 -4.91 -20.05
C ILE A 183 -17.57 -5.53 -19.87
N LEU A 184 -17.81 -6.18 -18.73
CA LEU A 184 -19.02 -6.96 -18.45
C LEU A 184 -20.17 -6.11 -17.87
N SER A 185 -20.04 -4.79 -17.84
CA SER A 185 -21.10 -3.92 -17.33
C SER A 185 -22.34 -3.93 -18.23
N ASP A 186 -23.53 -3.82 -17.62
CA ASP A 186 -24.83 -3.78 -18.32
C ASP A 186 -24.98 -2.63 -19.33
N ARG A 187 -24.02 -1.71 -19.36
CA ARG A 187 -23.93 -0.60 -20.31
C ARG A 187 -23.46 -1.05 -21.70
N ARG A 188 -22.90 -2.26 -21.85
CA ARG A 188 -22.47 -2.84 -23.13
C ARG A 188 -23.26 -4.12 -23.44
N ARG A 189 -24.45 -3.96 -24.04
CA ARG A 189 -25.44 -5.06 -24.20
C ARG A 189 -25.33 -5.90 -25.48
N SER A 190 -24.21 -5.88 -26.21
CA SER A 190 -24.14 -6.58 -27.50
C SER A 190 -22.73 -6.99 -27.91
N PHE A 191 -21.99 -7.67 -27.03
CA PHE A 191 -20.76 -8.31 -27.46
C PHE A 191 -21.05 -9.60 -28.22
N LEU A 192 -20.60 -9.66 -29.46
CA LEU A 192 -20.25 -10.92 -30.10
C LEU A 192 -18.92 -11.40 -29.50
N PHE A 193 -18.67 -12.71 -29.50
CA PHE A 193 -17.46 -13.31 -28.90
C PHE A 193 -16.17 -12.71 -29.48
N GLU A 194 -16.16 -12.42 -30.79
CA GLU A 194 -15.04 -11.77 -31.47
C GLU A 194 -14.81 -10.33 -30.98
N ASN A 195 -15.88 -9.57 -30.76
CA ASN A 195 -15.81 -8.22 -30.21
C ASN A 195 -15.32 -8.22 -28.76
N LEU A 196 -15.73 -9.22 -27.96
CA LEU A 196 -15.26 -9.40 -26.58
C LEU A 196 -13.74 -9.67 -26.56
N LYS A 197 -13.26 -10.55 -27.44
CA LYS A 197 -11.82 -10.84 -27.58
C LYS A 197 -11.02 -9.60 -27.94
N ASN A 198 -11.48 -8.83 -28.94
CA ASN A 198 -10.80 -7.59 -29.35
C ASN A 198 -10.77 -6.56 -28.20
N HIS A 199 -11.87 -6.46 -27.44
CA HIS A 199 -11.97 -5.54 -26.30
C HIS A 199 -11.03 -5.93 -25.15
N LEU A 200 -10.87 -7.23 -24.90
CA LEU A 200 -9.91 -7.77 -23.93
C LEU A 200 -8.47 -7.42 -24.34
N ILE A 201 -8.11 -7.64 -25.61
CA ILE A 201 -6.77 -7.35 -26.14
C ILE A 201 -6.43 -5.86 -25.99
N VAL A 202 -7.35 -4.96 -26.36
CA VAL A 202 -7.16 -3.51 -26.22
C VAL A 202 -6.96 -3.11 -24.76
N GLN A 203 -7.73 -3.67 -23.82
CA GLN A 203 -7.56 -3.36 -22.40
C GLN A 203 -6.28 -3.91 -21.81
N CYS A 204 -5.88 -5.14 -22.16
CA CYS A 204 -4.61 -5.70 -21.70
C CYS A 204 -3.41 -4.90 -22.23
N ASN A 205 -3.46 -4.45 -23.49
CA ASN A 205 -2.40 -3.61 -24.06
C ASN A 205 -2.27 -2.26 -23.35
N ASN A 206 -3.39 -1.63 -22.97
CA ASN A 206 -3.36 -0.38 -22.21
C ASN A 206 -2.77 -0.56 -20.80
N MET A 207 -2.91 -1.73 -20.18
CA MET A 207 -2.32 -2.02 -18.86
C MET A 207 -0.80 -2.27 -18.92
N CYS A 208 -0.22 -2.48 -20.10
CA CYS A 208 1.23 -2.63 -20.28
C CYS A 208 1.95 -1.29 -20.51
N THR A 209 1.21 -0.18 -20.66
CA THR A 209 1.74 1.14 -21.03
C THR A 209 1.72 2.19 -19.90
N GLU A 210 1.27 1.81 -18.70
CA GLU A 210 1.32 2.62 -17.47
C GLU A 210 2.36 2.07 -16.48
#